data_AF-A0A7J2H7E8-F1
#
_entry.id   AF-A0A7J2H7E8-F1
#
_cell.length_a   1.000
_cell.length_b   1.000
_cell.length_c   1.000
_cell.angle_alpha   90.00
_cell.angle_beta   90.00
_cell.angle_gamma   90.00
#
_symmetry.space_group_name_H-M   'P 1'
#
loop_
_entity.id
_entity.type
_entity.pdbx_description
1 polymer ?
#
loop_
_entity_poly.entity_id
_entity_poly.type
_entity_poly.pdbx_seq_one_letter_code
_entity_poly.pdbx_strand_id
1 'polypeptide(L)'
;MRRIITLREALRDFLRDVGLSLDDVLSAMDEDPRGIIESLKMRVDIGEHEARRLERALTTRQLNLLVFVIHVFYYANPSGYYKGYLLYPPRELVVGEDGKVTAKGLNLVLRSLGLMPGVAI
;
A
#
# COMPACT_ATOMS: atom_id res chain seq x y z
N MET A 1 14.15 -21.13 10.31
CA MET A 1 14.28 -20.17 9.18
C MET A 1 13.05 -19.28 9.16
N ARG A 2 13.19 -17.95 9.31
CA ARG A 2 12.05 -17.05 9.11
C ARG A 2 11.76 -17.02 7.61
N ARG A 3 10.56 -17.44 7.20
CA ARG A 3 10.12 -17.36 5.80
C ARG A 3 9.61 -15.95 5.53
N ILE A 4 10.00 -15.37 4.40
CA ILE A 4 9.57 -14.04 3.96
C ILE A 4 8.36 -14.21 3.04
N ILE A 5 7.41 -13.27 3.09
CA ILE A 5 6.30 -13.18 2.14
C ILE A 5 6.25 -11.78 1.52
N THR A 6 6.06 -11.69 0.21
CA THR A 6 5.92 -10.40 -0.49
C THR A 6 4.52 -9.80 -0.28
N LEU A 7 4.38 -8.49 -0.45
CA LEU A 7 3.06 -7.84 -0.39
C LEU A 7 2.06 -8.44 -1.38
N ARG A 8 2.47 -8.79 -2.61
CA ARG A 8 1.57 -9.40 -3.60
C ARG A 8 1.08 -10.79 -3.17
N GLU A 9 1.96 -11.60 -2.60
CA GLU A 9 1.59 -12.91 -2.08
C GLU A 9 0.67 -12.80 -0.86
N ALA A 10 1.00 -11.91 0.08
CA ALA A 10 0.20 -11.66 1.27
C ALA A 10 -1.18 -11.09 0.92
N LEU A 11 -1.25 -10.16 -0.04
CA LEU A 11 -2.51 -9.60 -0.53
C LEU A 11 -3.39 -10.68 -1.18
N ARG A 12 -2.81 -11.51 -2.06
CA ARG A 12 -3.56 -12.60 -2.71
C ARG A 12 -4.08 -13.61 -1.68
N ASP A 13 -3.26 -13.96 -0.69
CA ASP A 13 -3.67 -14.87 0.38
C ASP A 13 -4.77 -14.26 1.26
N PHE A 14 -4.62 -12.99 1.64
CA PHE A 14 -5.61 -12.24 2.42
C PHE A 14 -6.97 -12.20 1.72
N LEU A 15 -6.99 -11.83 0.44
CA LEU A 15 -8.21 -11.76 -0.36
C LEU A 15 -8.91 -13.12 -0.46
N ARG A 16 -8.11 -14.18 -0.66
CA ARG A 16 -8.61 -15.56 -0.70
C ARG A 16 -9.25 -15.98 0.62
N ASP A 17 -8.64 -15.64 1.76
CA ASP A 17 -9.19 -16.01 3.08
C ASP A 17 -10.56 -15.38 3.35
N VAL A 18 -10.74 -14.13 2.93
CA VAL A 18 -11.99 -13.38 3.13
C VAL A 18 -13.01 -13.63 2.02
N GLY A 19 -12.69 -14.47 1.03
CA GLY A 19 -13.58 -14.81 -0.08
C GLY A 19 -13.88 -13.65 -1.02
N LEU A 20 -12.97 -12.66 -1.12
CA LEU A 20 -13.13 -11.49 -1.99
C LEU A 20 -12.12 -11.51 -3.13
N SER A 21 -12.49 -10.95 -4.28
CA SER A 21 -11.52 -10.57 -5.29
C SER A 21 -10.97 -9.17 -5.02
N LEU A 22 -9.82 -8.86 -5.63
CA LEU A 22 -9.31 -7.49 -5.58
C LEU A 22 -10.30 -6.51 -6.24
N ASP A 23 -11.02 -6.96 -7.27
CA ASP A 23 -11.98 -6.11 -7.97
C ASP A 23 -13.18 -5.74 -7.10
N ASP A 24 -13.70 -6.68 -6.30
CA ASP A 24 -14.80 -6.43 -5.36
C ASP A 24 -14.40 -5.36 -4.34
N VAL A 25 -13.17 -5.45 -3.80
CA VAL A 25 -12.65 -4.48 -2.83
C VAL A 25 -12.49 -3.11 -3.49
N LEU A 26 -11.82 -3.03 -4.64
CA LEU A 26 -11.53 -1.75 -5.29
C LEU A 26 -12.79 -1.06 -5.83
N SER A 27 -13.80 -1.81 -6.27
CA SER A 27 -15.07 -1.27 -6.75
C SER A 27 -15.97 -0.77 -5.62
N ALA A 28 -15.73 -1.18 -4.38
CA ALA A 28 -16.41 -0.66 -3.19
C ALA A 28 -15.73 0.59 -2.59
N MET A 29 -14.56 0.97 -3.10
CA MET A 29 -13.81 2.14 -2.64
C MET A 29 -14.19 3.40 -3.42
N ASP A 30 -13.89 4.57 -2.85
CA ASP A 30 -14.15 5.87 -3.46
C ASP A 30 -13.52 5.97 -4.86
N GLU A 31 -14.24 6.57 -5.81
CA GLU A 31 -13.79 6.78 -7.18
C GLU A 31 -13.22 8.19 -7.42
N ASP A 32 -13.41 9.15 -6.48
CA ASP A 32 -12.83 10.49 -6.58
C ASP A 32 -11.32 10.47 -6.22
N PRO A 33 -10.42 10.74 -7.19
CA PRO A 33 -8.98 10.78 -6.93
C PRO A 33 -8.58 11.74 -5.81
N ARG A 34 -9.29 12.86 -5.64
CA ARG A 34 -8.97 13.85 -4.59
C ARG A 34 -9.24 13.28 -3.19
N GLY A 35 -10.36 12.61 -3.01
CA GLY A 35 -10.70 11.94 -1.75
C GLY A 35 -9.66 10.87 -1.37
N ILE A 36 -9.20 10.10 -2.37
CA ILE A 36 -8.18 9.06 -2.17
C ILE A 36 -6.83 9.68 -1.79
N ILE A 37 -6.43 10.77 -2.44
CA ILE A 37 -5.17 11.46 -2.14
C ILE A 37 -5.17 12.06 -0.73
N GLU A 38 -6.27 12.68 -0.30
CA GLU A 38 -6.40 13.15 1.09
C GLU A 38 -6.32 11.97 2.08
N SER A 39 -6.93 10.82 1.74
CA SER A 39 -6.81 9.60 2.52
C SER A 39 -5.36 9.08 2.63
N LEU A 40 -4.59 9.18 1.55
CA LEU A 40 -3.16 8.86 1.56
C LEU A 40 -2.36 9.85 2.42
N LYS A 41 -2.58 11.16 2.30
CA LYS A 41 -1.87 12.19 3.09
C LYS A 41 -2.09 12.05 4.60
N MET A 42 -3.23 11.49 5.02
CA MET A 42 -3.46 11.17 6.43
C MET A 42 -2.56 10.04 6.97
N ARG A 43 -2.08 9.15 6.09
CA ARG A 43 -1.36 7.91 6.42
C ARG A 43 0.09 7.89 5.96
N VAL A 44 0.45 8.78 5.05
CA VAL A 44 1.76 8.84 4.42
C VAL A 44 2.31 10.24 4.62
N ASP A 45 3.56 10.30 5.08
CA ASP A 45 4.30 11.55 5.20
C ASP A 45 4.79 12.00 3.82
N ILE A 46 3.87 12.62 3.07
CA ILE A 46 4.10 13.23 1.76
C ILE A 46 3.53 14.64 1.70
N GLY A 47 4.26 15.53 1.04
CA GLY A 47 3.81 16.90 0.78
C GLY A 47 2.89 17.01 -0.44
N GLU A 48 2.29 18.19 -0.63
CA GLU A 48 1.39 18.52 -1.75
C GLU A 48 1.98 18.18 -3.13
N HIS A 49 3.27 18.44 -3.32
CA HIS A 49 3.92 18.18 -4.59
C HIS A 49 4.02 16.66 -4.88
N GLU A 50 4.25 15.84 -3.86
CA GLU A 50 4.28 14.38 -3.98
C GLU A 50 2.90 13.79 -4.20
N ALA A 51 1.91 14.27 -3.45
CA ALA A 51 0.51 13.90 -3.63
C ALA A 51 0.06 14.11 -5.09
N ARG A 52 0.35 15.28 -5.67
CA ARG A 52 0.05 15.55 -7.10
C ARG A 52 0.83 14.67 -8.07
N ARG A 53 2.05 14.23 -7.72
CA ARG A 53 2.79 13.28 -8.56
C ARG A 53 2.13 11.91 -8.57
N LEU A 54 1.69 11.43 -7.41
CA LEU A 54 0.97 10.15 -7.29
C LEU A 54 -0.36 10.21 -8.06
N GLU A 55 -1.13 11.28 -7.89
CA GLU A 55 -2.41 11.50 -8.57
C GLU A 55 -2.27 11.45 -10.10
N ARG A 56 -1.21 12.05 -10.64
CA ARG A 56 -0.96 12.05 -12.09
C ARG A 56 -0.38 10.74 -12.63
N ALA A 57 0.31 9.97 -11.79
CA ALA A 57 1.05 8.79 -12.24
C ALA A 57 0.30 7.48 -12.04
N LEU A 58 -0.69 7.45 -11.15
CA LEU A 58 -1.44 6.26 -10.79
C LEU A 58 -2.92 6.46 -11.12
N THR A 59 -3.55 5.41 -11.63
CA THR A 59 -5.01 5.37 -11.79
C THR A 59 -5.70 5.37 -10.42
N THR A 60 -6.96 5.79 -10.36
CA THR A 60 -7.83 5.70 -9.17
C THR A 60 -7.75 4.32 -8.52
N ARG A 61 -7.82 3.25 -9.32
CA ARG A 61 -7.72 1.86 -8.84
C ARG A 61 -6.37 1.54 -8.19
N GLN A 62 -5.27 2.07 -8.73
CA GLN A 62 -3.94 1.88 -8.15
C GLN A 62 -3.76 2.69 -6.86
N LEU A 63 -4.32 3.90 -6.79
CA LEU A 63 -4.34 4.70 -5.56
C LEU A 63 -5.17 4.01 -4.46
N ASN A 64 -6.33 3.45 -4.81
CA ASN A 64 -7.14 2.66 -3.88
C ASN A 64 -6.43 1.41 -3.40
N LEU A 65 -5.79 0.67 -4.31
CA LEU A 65 -4.95 -0.48 -3.94
C LEU A 65 -3.85 -0.07 -2.96
N LEU A 66 -3.21 1.09 -3.17
CA LEU A 66 -2.18 1.60 -2.29
C LEU A 66 -2.72 1.92 -0.89
N VAL A 67 -3.86 2.63 -0.80
CA VAL A 67 -4.53 2.92 0.47
C VAL A 67 -4.87 1.62 1.21
N PHE A 68 -5.46 0.67 0.51
CA PHE A 68 -5.89 -0.61 1.07
C PHE A 68 -4.70 -1.40 1.63
N VAL A 69 -3.64 -1.56 0.83
CA VAL A 69 -2.42 -2.28 1.24
C VAL A 69 -1.73 -1.61 2.43
N ILE A 70 -1.59 -0.28 2.41
CA ILE A 70 -1.01 0.47 3.52
C ILE A 70 -1.82 0.23 4.80
N HIS A 71 -3.15 0.31 4.70
CA HIS A 71 -4.02 0.13 5.85
C HIS A 71 -3.92 -1.29 6.42
N VAL A 72 -4.11 -2.32 5.59
CA VAL A 72 -4.15 -3.72 6.04
C VAL A 72 -2.80 -4.19 6.59
N PHE A 73 -1.70 -3.88 5.90
CA PHE A 73 -0.42 -4.52 6.18
C PHE A 73 0.53 -3.73 7.06
N TYR A 74 0.34 -2.41 7.20
CA TYR A 74 1.26 -1.56 7.96
C TYR A 74 0.59 -0.81 9.13
N TYR A 75 -0.70 -0.52 9.02
CA TYR A 75 -1.49 0.10 10.09
C TYR A 75 -2.21 -0.93 10.96
N ALA A 76 -3.05 -1.78 10.36
CA ALA A 76 -3.80 -2.80 11.08
C ALA A 76 -2.89 -3.96 11.56
N ASN A 77 -1.68 -4.06 11.01
CA ASN A 77 -0.69 -5.06 11.40
C ASN A 77 0.61 -4.42 11.93
N PRO A 78 0.65 -3.99 13.21
CA PRO A 78 1.85 -3.41 13.79
C PRO A 78 3.01 -4.41 13.95
N SER A 79 2.73 -5.72 13.95
CA SER A 79 3.77 -6.75 14.13
C SER A 79 4.74 -6.85 12.95
N GLY A 80 4.30 -6.50 11.74
CA GLY A 80 5.05 -6.73 10.50
C GLY A 80 5.10 -8.20 10.03
N TYR A 81 4.37 -9.10 10.70
CA TYR A 81 4.24 -10.50 10.30
C TYR A 81 2.85 -10.80 9.73
N TYR A 82 2.80 -11.60 8.67
CA TYR A 82 1.56 -12.12 8.11
C TYR A 82 1.56 -13.65 8.24
N LYS A 83 0.66 -14.20 9.06
CA LYS A 83 0.57 -15.65 9.36
C LYS A 83 1.91 -16.30 9.73
N GLY A 84 2.74 -15.60 10.50
CA GLY A 84 4.07 -16.05 10.93
C GLY A 84 5.20 -15.85 9.90
N TYR A 85 4.90 -15.32 8.71
CA TYR A 85 5.88 -14.90 7.71
C TYR A 85 6.26 -13.44 7.92
N LEU A 86 7.54 -13.10 7.77
CA LEU A 86 7.97 -11.70 7.76
C LEU A 86 7.49 -11.04 6.46
N LEU A 87 6.72 -9.97 6.58
CA LEU A 87 6.24 -9.22 5.43
C LEU A 87 7.39 -8.42 4.80
N TYR A 88 7.48 -8.44 3.47
CA TYR A 88 8.43 -7.62 2.71
C TYR A 88 7.71 -6.61 1.79
N PRO A 89 8.02 -5.30 1.89
CA PRO A 89 9.04 -4.70 2.76
C PRO A 89 8.63 -4.73 4.25
N PRO A 90 9.60 -4.92 5.19
CA PRO A 90 9.34 -4.90 6.63
C PRO A 90 8.77 -3.58 7.10
N ARG A 91 7.94 -3.63 8.15
CA ARG A 91 7.27 -2.44 8.70
C ARG A 91 8.26 -1.34 9.09
N GLU A 92 9.39 -1.70 9.70
CA GLU A 92 10.47 -0.80 10.11
C GLU A 92 11.15 -0.04 8.95
N LEU A 93 11.04 -0.53 7.71
CA LEU A 93 11.53 0.19 6.53
C LEU A 93 10.45 1.05 5.86
N VAL A 94 9.19 0.87 6.27
CA VAL A 94 8.03 1.48 5.62
C VAL A 94 7.47 2.61 6.47
N VAL A 95 7.31 2.37 7.77
CA VAL A 95 6.67 3.27 8.72
C VAL A 95 7.72 3.94 9.60
N GLY A 96 7.67 5.26 9.69
CA GLY A 96 8.56 6.08 10.51
C GLY A 96 8.23 6.03 12.00
N GLU A 97 9.05 6.71 12.79
CA GLU A 97 8.88 6.81 14.24
C GLU A 97 7.58 7.52 14.65
N ASP A 98 7.08 8.41 13.79
CA ASP A 98 5.79 9.10 13.96
C ASP A 98 4.57 8.22 13.67
N GLY A 99 4.78 6.97 13.26
CA GLY A 99 3.73 6.02 12.92
C GLY A 99 3.14 6.21 11.52
N LYS A 100 3.68 7.12 10.69
CA LYS A 100 3.26 7.31 9.30
C LYS A 100 4.16 6.56 8.33
N VAL A 101 3.60 6.17 7.18
CA VAL A 101 4.42 5.64 6.08
C VAL A 101 5.32 6.76 5.57
N THR A 102 6.64 6.54 5.54
CA THR A 102 7.60 7.53 5.02
C THR A 102 7.56 7.58 3.50
N ALA A 103 8.03 8.66 2.88
CA ALA A 103 8.19 8.72 1.42
C ALA A 103 9.07 7.58 0.85
N LYS A 104 10.13 7.18 1.58
CA LYS A 104 10.95 6.02 1.23
C LYS A 104 10.15 4.72 1.34
N GLY A 105 9.39 4.56 2.42
CA GLY A 105 8.50 3.44 2.64
C GLY A 105 7.44 3.28 1.56
N LEU A 106 6.81 4.38 1.16
CA LEU A 106 5.83 4.44 0.08
C LEU A 106 6.42 3.89 -1.23
N ASN A 107 7.64 4.31 -1.58
CA ASN A 107 8.33 3.83 -2.76
C ASN A 107 8.61 2.31 -2.70
N LEU A 108 8.96 1.76 -1.54
CA LEU A 108 9.14 0.32 -1.37
C LEU A 108 7.82 -0.44 -1.56
N VAL A 109 6.71 0.09 -1.02
CA VAL A 109 5.37 -0.49 -1.19
C VAL A 109 4.97 -0.48 -2.67
N LEU A 110 5.10 0.66 -3.36
CA LEU A 110 4.80 0.78 -4.79
C LEU A 110 5.61 -0.23 -5.63
N ARG A 111 6.91 -0.37 -5.36
CA ARG A 111 7.77 -1.35 -6.05
C ARG A 111 7.33 -2.79 -5.79
N SER A 112 7.02 -3.12 -4.54
CA SER A 112 6.59 -4.46 -4.14
C SER A 112 5.24 -4.84 -4.77
N LEU A 113 4.36 -3.87 -4.97
CA LEU A 113 3.09 -4.03 -5.70
C LEU A 113 3.24 -4.01 -7.23
N GLY A 114 4.37 -3.55 -7.77
CA GLY A 114 4.59 -3.38 -9.22
C GLY A 114 3.94 -2.13 -9.80
N LEU A 115 3.72 -1.09 -8.99
CA LEU A 115 3.01 0.15 -9.35
C LEU A 115 3.96 1.33 -9.64
N MET A 116 5.14 1.10 -10.23
CA MET A 116 6.12 2.19 -10.37
C MET A 116 5.64 3.31 -11.31
N PRO A 117 5.58 4.57 -10.84
CA PRO A 117 5.38 5.75 -11.68
C PRO A 117 6.52 5.89 -12.71
N GLY A 118 6.22 5.74 -14.00
CA GLY A 118 7.11 6.26 -15.06
C GLY A 118 8.32 5.41 -15.47
N VAL A 119 8.26 4.08 -15.40
CA VAL A 119 9.04 3.26 -16.35
C VAL A 119 8.07 2.83 -17.45
N ALA A 120 7.95 3.68 -18.47
CA ALA A 120 7.57 3.19 -19.78
C ALA A 120 8.59 2.10 -20.15
N ILE A 121 8.09 0.92 -20.51
CA ILE A 121 8.90 -0.12 -21.16
C ILE A 121 9.18 0.36 -22.57
#